data_AF-A0A845GT40-F1
#
_entry.id   AF-A0A845GT40-F1
#
_cell.length_a   1.000
_cell.length_b   1.000
_cell.length_c   1.000
_cell.angle_alpha   90.00
_cell.angle_beta   90.00
_cell.angle_gamma   90.00
#
_symmetry.space_group_name_H-M   'P 1'
#
loop_
_entity.id
_entity.type
_entity.pdbx_description
1 polymer ?
#
loop_
_entity_poly.entity_id
_entity_poly.type
_entity_poly.pdbx_seq_one_letter_code
_entity_poly.pdbx_strand_id
1 'polypeptide(L)'
;MSTEVYENAQLNILISNVVATDEELVAFRAGLLKEFSTIQDLKIEVDHMSKQGPHYAVRFNIPGPLYFDDKRLMDVLYAIPLGRWSIDYKAGPKGETAIL
;
A
#
# COMPACT_ATOMS: atom_id res chain seq x y z
N MET A 1 -13.19 12.47 -3.56
CA MET A 1 -13.95 11.89 -2.44
C MET A 1 -13.02 11.92 -1.23
N SER A 2 -13.55 12.05 -0.03
CA SER A 2 -12.75 12.07 1.20
C SER A 2 -13.09 10.83 2.01
N THR A 3 -12.07 10.04 2.37
CA THR A 3 -12.24 8.84 3.19
C THR A 3 -11.87 9.18 4.62
N GLU A 4 -12.87 9.22 5.51
CA GLU A 4 -12.63 9.36 6.95
C GLU A 4 -12.32 8.00 7.58
N VAL A 5 -11.14 7.88 8.20
CA VAL A 5 -10.76 6.71 8.99
C VAL A 5 -10.94 7.08 10.46
N TYR A 6 -12.08 6.67 11.05
CA TYR A 6 -12.46 6.97 12.43
C TYR A 6 -11.54 6.32 13.49
N GLU A 7 -11.72 6.68 14.76
CA GLU A 7 -11.07 6.00 15.88
C GLU A 7 -11.32 4.48 15.80
N ASN A 8 -10.24 3.70 15.78
CA ASN A 8 -10.25 2.24 15.61
C ASN A 8 -10.55 1.72 14.19
N ALA A 9 -10.56 2.55 13.15
CA ALA A 9 -10.58 2.10 11.77
C ALA A 9 -9.15 1.91 11.20
N GLN A 10 -9.02 1.15 10.13
CA GLN A 10 -7.80 0.96 9.36
C GLN A 10 -8.05 1.16 7.87
N LEU A 11 -7.07 1.70 7.18
CA LEU A 11 -7.04 1.75 5.72
C LEU A 11 -6.16 0.62 5.21
N ASN A 12 -6.77 -0.35 4.54
CA ASN A 12 -6.06 -1.46 3.91
C ASN A 12 -5.66 -1.04 2.50
N ILE A 13 -4.39 -1.16 2.15
CA ILE A 13 -3.86 -0.80 0.83
C ILE A 13 -3.23 -2.04 0.20
N LEU A 14 -3.68 -2.37 -1.01
CA LEU A 14 -3.13 -3.40 -1.87
C LEU A 14 -2.55 -2.76 -3.13
N ILE A 15 -1.26 -2.97 -3.34
CA ILE A 15 -0.54 -2.53 -4.53
C ILE A 15 -0.10 -3.78 -5.29
N SER A 16 -0.61 -3.97 -6.51
CA SER A 16 -0.35 -5.19 -7.31
C SER A 16 0.35 -4.88 -8.62
N ASN A 17 0.83 -5.93 -9.29
CA ASN A 17 1.55 -5.88 -10.57
C ASN A 17 2.89 -5.11 -10.53
N VAL A 18 3.50 -4.98 -9.35
CA VAL A 18 4.77 -4.25 -9.21
C VAL A 18 5.88 -5.02 -9.90
N VAL A 19 6.43 -4.46 -10.97
CA VAL A 19 7.68 -4.92 -11.58
C VAL A 19 8.79 -4.04 -11.04
N ALA A 20 9.67 -4.62 -10.23
CA ALA A 20 10.74 -3.92 -9.55
C ALA A 20 11.91 -4.87 -9.26
N THR A 21 13.11 -4.31 -9.23
CA THR A 21 14.32 -4.93 -8.68
C THR A 21 14.30 -4.92 -7.15
N ASP A 22 15.17 -5.71 -6.52
CA ASP A 22 15.31 -5.72 -5.06
C ASP A 22 15.65 -4.32 -4.50
N GLU A 23 16.48 -3.54 -5.20
CA GLU A 23 16.83 -2.17 -4.82
C GLU A 23 15.62 -1.23 -4.88
N GLU A 24 14.82 -1.35 -5.94
CA GLU A 24 13.58 -0.59 -6.11
C GLU A 24 12.55 -0.95 -5.04
N LEU A 25 12.43 -2.23 -4.66
CA LEU A 25 11.55 -2.67 -3.56
C LEU A 25 12.00 -2.13 -2.20
N VAL A 26 13.31 -2.06 -1.94
CA VAL A 26 13.86 -1.48 -0.72
C VAL A 26 13.59 0.04 -0.67
N ALA A 27 13.82 0.75 -1.77
CA ALA A 27 13.52 2.17 -1.88
C ALA A 27 12.01 2.45 -1.74
N PHE A 28 11.19 1.61 -2.37
CA PHE A 28 9.73 1.67 -2.27
C PHE A 28 9.25 1.52 -0.82
N ARG A 29 9.77 0.51 -0.12
CA ARG A 29 9.50 0.28 1.31
C ARG A 29 9.91 1.47 2.16
N ALA A 30 11.09 2.05 1.92
CA ALA A 30 11.56 3.22 2.65
C ALA A 30 10.68 4.45 2.39
N GLY A 31 10.23 4.65 1.15
CA GLY A 31 9.30 5.71 0.77
C GLY A 31 7.96 5.60 1.50
N LEU A 32 7.36 4.41 1.50
CA LEU A 32 6.11 4.16 2.23
C LEU A 32 6.24 4.44 3.73
N LEU A 33 7.31 3.97 4.37
CA LEU A 33 7.54 4.18 5.80
C LEU A 33 7.82 5.65 6.15
N LYS A 34 8.41 6.40 5.22
CA LYS A 34 8.67 7.84 5.38
C LYS A 34 7.37 8.65 5.35
N GLU A 35 6.50 8.34 4.38
CA GLU A 35 5.23 9.06 4.19
C GLU A 35 4.17 8.63 5.21
N PHE A 36 4.17 7.35 5.57
CA PHE A 36 3.23 6.76 6.52
C PHE A 36 4.00 6.11 7.68
N SER A 37 4.43 6.94 8.63
CA SER A 37 5.16 6.49 9.83
C SER A 37 4.38 5.54 10.73
N THR A 38 3.06 5.42 10.52
CA THR A 38 2.14 4.57 11.29
C THR A 38 1.91 3.19 10.66
N ILE A 39 2.55 2.87 9.53
CA ILE A 39 2.48 1.52 8.93
C ILE A 39 3.07 0.49 9.90
N GLN A 40 2.28 -0.53 10.26
CA GLN A 40 2.73 -1.59 11.18
C GLN A 40 3.06 -2.91 10.48
N ASP A 41 2.33 -3.25 9.41
CA ASP A 41 2.30 -4.60 8.83
C ASP A 41 2.60 -4.63 7.32
N LEU A 42 3.55 -3.81 6.88
CA LEU A 42 4.00 -3.82 5.48
C LEU A 42 4.57 -5.19 5.08
N LYS A 43 3.87 -5.85 4.18
CA LYS A 43 4.26 -7.11 3.54
C LYS A 43 4.44 -6.90 2.05
N ILE A 44 5.57 -7.38 1.53
CA ILE A 44 5.87 -7.43 0.10
C ILE A 44 6.02 -8.91 -0.23
N GLU A 45 5.15 -9.45 -1.08
CA GLU A 45 5.11 -10.85 -1.44
C GLU A 45 5.14 -10.99 -2.96
N VAL A 46 5.70 -12.08 -3.47
CA VAL A 46 5.61 -12.38 -4.91
C VAL A 46 4.18 -12.77 -5.21
N ASP A 47 3.53 -12.01 -6.07
CA ASP A 47 2.15 -12.24 -6.53
C ASP A 47 2.13 -13.33 -7.61
N HIS A 48 2.93 -13.14 -8.67
CA HIS A 48 3.09 -14.12 -9.73
C HIS A 48 4.42 -13.96 -10.47
N MET A 49 4.82 -14.99 -11.22
CA MET A 49 6.00 -14.94 -12.08
C MET A 49 5.59 -14.72 -13.54
N SER A 50 6.16 -13.71 -14.18
CA SER A 50 6.00 -13.45 -15.61
C SER A 50 7.29 -13.72 -16.38
N LYS A 51 7.24 -13.66 -17.71
CA LYS A 51 8.44 -13.76 -18.57
C LYS A 51 9.44 -12.61 -18.34
N GLN A 52 9.00 -11.52 -17.72
CA GLN A 52 9.82 -10.34 -17.44
C GLN A 52 10.39 -10.36 -16.01
N GLY A 53 9.97 -11.31 -15.16
CA GLY A 53 10.43 -11.45 -13.79
C GLY A 53 9.30 -11.64 -12.78
N PRO A 54 9.61 -11.59 -11.47
CA PRO A 54 8.61 -11.60 -10.41
C PRO A 54 7.79 -10.32 -10.43
N HIS A 55 6.48 -10.47 -10.26
CA HIS A 55 5.57 -9.39 -9.94
C HIS A 55 5.28 -9.45 -8.44
N TYR A 56 5.24 -8.30 -7.79
CA TYR A 56 5.03 -8.21 -6.36
C TYR A 56 3.66 -7.63 -6.02
N ALA A 57 3.07 -8.14 -4.95
CA ALA A 57 1.96 -7.55 -4.23
C ALA A 57 2.48 -6.94 -2.94
N VAL A 58 2.11 -5.68 -2.67
CA VAL A 58 2.45 -4.98 -1.44
C VAL A 58 1.17 -4.68 -0.66
N ARG A 59 1.16 -5.07 0.60
CA ARG A 59 0.01 -4.98 1.51
C ARG A 59 0.42 -4.29 2.78
N PHE A 60 -0.35 -3.30 3.22
CA PHE A 60 -0.14 -2.65 4.51
C PHE A 60 -1.40 -1.96 5.01
N ASN A 61 -1.44 -1.74 6.31
CA ASN A 61 -2.51 -1.05 6.99
C ASN A 61 -2.04 0.28 7.59
N ILE A 62 -2.86 1.31 7.43
CA ILE A 62 -2.69 2.60 8.10
C ILE A 62 -3.75 2.71 9.21
N PRO A 63 -3.38 2.73 10.49
CA PRO A 63 -4.33 2.86 11.59
C PRO A 63 -4.87 4.31 11.69
N GLY A 64 -6.16 4.45 11.98
CA GLY A 64 -6.79 5.72 12.32
C GLY A 64 -6.49 6.18 13.77
N PRO A 65 -6.98 7.38 14.16
CA PRO A 65 -7.80 8.27 13.35
C PRO A 65 -6.96 9.08 12.36
N LEU A 66 -7.33 9.04 11.08
CA LEU A 66 -6.72 9.88 10.05
C LEU A 66 -7.78 10.42 9.10
N TYR A 67 -7.70 11.73 8.87
CA TYR A 67 -8.42 12.41 7.82
C TYR A 67 -7.53 12.49 6.60
N PHE A 68 -7.90 11.79 5.53
CA PHE A 68 -7.17 11.86 4.27
C PHE A 68 -8.09 12.10 3.09
N ASP A 69 -7.63 13.00 2.22
CA ASP A 69 -8.16 13.14 0.87
C ASP A 69 -7.62 11.99 0.02
N ASP A 70 -8.52 11.26 -0.64
CA ASP A 70 -8.17 10.17 -1.57
C ASP A 70 -7.16 10.63 -2.61
N LYS A 71 -7.29 11.89 -3.06
CA LYS A 71 -6.36 12.48 -4.03
C LYS A 71 -4.95 12.59 -3.47
N ARG A 72 -4.81 13.01 -2.21
CA ARG A 72 -3.51 13.14 -1.55
C ARG A 72 -2.87 11.77 -1.31
N LEU A 73 -3.66 10.77 -0.94
CA LEU A 73 -3.17 9.39 -0.83
C LEU A 73 -2.63 8.88 -2.17
N MET A 74 -3.41 9.07 -3.23
CA MET A 74 -3.00 8.71 -4.59
C MET A 74 -1.74 9.46 -5.01
N ASP A 75 -1.66 10.77 -4.79
CA ASP A 75 -0.47 11.58 -5.12
C ASP A 75 0.79 11.07 -4.41
N VAL A 76 0.69 10.74 -3.11
CA VAL A 76 1.81 10.18 -2.33
C VAL A 76 2.22 8.81 -2.87
N LEU A 77 1.25 7.95 -3.16
CA LEU A 77 1.51 6.62 -3.69
C LEU A 77 2.14 6.73 -5.09
N TYR A 78 1.58 7.51 -6.02
CA TYR A 78 2.13 7.74 -7.35
C TYR A 78 3.50 8.42 -7.36
N ALA A 79 3.85 9.18 -6.33
CA ALA A 79 5.18 9.77 -6.19
C ALA A 79 6.28 8.71 -5.98
N ILE A 80 5.91 7.48 -5.59
CA ILE A 80 6.88 6.40 -5.43
C ILE A 80 7.13 5.75 -6.80
N PRO A 81 8.37 5.82 -7.34
CA PRO A 81 8.66 5.41 -8.70
C PRO A 81 8.61 3.88 -8.82
N LEU A 82 7.52 3.38 -9.40
CA LEU A 82 7.35 1.98 -9.78
C LEU A 82 6.98 1.91 -11.27
N GLY A 83 7.52 0.92 -11.98
CA GLY A 83 7.38 0.83 -13.44
C GLY A 83 5.93 0.65 -13.92
N ARG A 84 5.18 -0.26 -13.29
CA ARG A 84 3.73 -0.49 -13.51
C ARG A 84 3.13 -1.06 -12.24
N TRP A 85 1.96 -0.58 -11.85
CA TRP A 85 1.25 -1.06 -10.67
C TRP A 85 -0.20 -0.54 -10.64
N SER A 86 -1.03 -1.20 -9.84
CA SER A 86 -2.41 -0.81 -9.55
C SER A 86 -2.63 -0.73 -8.05
N ILE A 87 -3.54 0.15 -7.61
CA ILE A 87 -3.84 0.38 -6.19
C ILE A 87 -5.31 0.05 -5.96
N ASP A 88 -5.57 -0.76 -4.95
CA ASP A 88 -6.89 -0.92 -4.35
C ASP A 88 -6.79 -0.54 -2.86
N TYR A 89 -7.78 0.20 -2.36
CA TYR A 89 -7.83 0.58 -0.95
C TYR A 89 -9.26 0.51 -0.39
N LYS A 90 -9.37 0.01 0.84
CA LYS A 90 -10.64 -0.10 1.57
C LYS A 90 -10.46 0.34 3.01
N ALA A 91 -11.26 1.32 3.43
CA ALA A 91 -11.41 1.65 4.84
C ALA A 91 -12.31 0.61 5.53
N GLY A 92 -11.87 0.07 6.66
CA GLY A 92 -12.62 -0.91 7.43
C GLY A 92 -12.32 -0.80 8.94
N PRO A 93 -13.13 -1.41 9.81
CA PRO A 93 -12.82 -1.48 11.24
C PRO A 93 -11.55 -2.30 11.48
N LYS A 94 -10.78 -1.97 12.52
CA LYS A 94 -9.56 -2.68 12.94
C LYS A 94 -9.91 -4.15 13.24
N GLY A 95 -9.59 -5.04 12.31
CA GLY A 95 -9.90 -6.47 12.44
C GLY A 95 -10.42 -7.18 11.18
N GLU A 96 -10.70 -6.50 10.06
CA GLU A 96 -10.89 -7.18 8.77
C GLU A 96 -9.55 -7.66 8.17
N THR A 97 -8.78 -8.43 8.96
CA THR A 97 -7.92 -9.46 8.37
C THR A 97 -8.81 -10.61 7.95
N ALA A 98 -9.16 -10.67 6.66
CA ALA A 98 -9.27 -11.88 5.85
C ALA A 98 -10.21 -11.63 4.67
N ILE A 99 -9.70 -11.71 3.45
CA ILE A 99 -10.29 -12.62 2.47
C ILE A 99 -9.15 -13.39 1.80
N LEU A 100 -9.32 -14.71 1.84
CA LEU A 100 -8.50 -15.79 1.27
C LEU A 100 -8.27 -15.65 -0.24
#